data_AF-A0A6J1QF56-F1
#
_entry.id   AF-A0A6J1QF56-F1
#
_cell.length_a   1.000
_cell.length_b   1.000
_cell.length_c   1.000
_cell.angle_alpha   90.00
_cell.angle_beta   90.00
_cell.angle_gamma   90.00
#
_symmetry.space_group_name_H-M   'P 1'
#
loop_
_entity.id
_entity.type
_entity.pdbx_description
1 polymer ?
#
loop_
_entity_poly.entity_id
_entity_poly.type
_entity_poly.pdbx_seq_one_letter_code
_entity_poly.pdbx_strand_id
1 'polypeptide(L)'
;YIYCKHVKFNFWRNRSVFCPIPVIPIGNMTPVITGKMQIGIFLHDAYMKYKDHQAFGLYMFLKPFLVIADPDLIRTVLTKDFESFQDRGLHFNEKLNPLYDNLFFMNGNRWKNMRKKMTPIFTPYKINQMFAIVKECGEELTKFLETKAKMRESVEMKDMFARYTIDVIMSTAFGIQSNCIKEPNNEYQIQGKNILRIKIIRFILSISIPKIMDFFSIPLTDRSITSFYTNIFQKTVEYRQAHKVIKKDFMDLLIQLMEKGHVDDDKKTDVTSTINKFTMKEAIAQSFLFFLAGFETSAATATFALYELAHNPDIQDKVHKEIDEVLAKHNDGLTSTTIKEMEYVEKVIDETLRKYPPLPMLNRICTKDITLSSTTDIHLPKGTSILIPILGLHRDPSIYPDPDKFDPDRFNLDEK
;
A
#
# COMPACT_ATOMS: atom_id res chain seq x y z
N TYR A 1 -25.05 -0.82 -26.76
CA TYR A 1 -23.94 -0.48 -27.67
C TYR A 1 -23.91 1.00 -28.05
N ILE A 2 -24.96 1.55 -28.68
CA ILE A 2 -25.01 2.96 -29.16
C ILE A 2 -24.75 3.98 -28.03
N TYR A 3 -25.41 3.85 -26.87
CA TYR A 3 -25.19 4.73 -25.72
C TYR A 3 -23.73 4.73 -25.23
N CYS A 4 -23.09 3.55 -25.14
CA CYS A 4 -21.68 3.47 -24.74
C CYS A 4 -20.78 4.16 -25.77
N LYS A 5 -21.00 3.87 -27.06
CA LYS A 5 -20.19 4.40 -28.17
C LYS A 5 -20.28 5.92 -28.29
N HIS A 6 -21.51 6.46 -28.24
CA HIS A 6 -21.76 7.87 -28.59
C HIS A 6 -21.88 8.80 -27.38
N VAL A 7 -22.17 8.27 -26.18
CA VAL A 7 -22.34 9.09 -24.97
C VAL A 7 -21.19 8.89 -23.99
N LYS A 8 -20.95 7.67 -23.52
CA LYS A 8 -19.94 7.43 -22.47
C LYS A 8 -18.51 7.58 -22.97
N PHE A 9 -18.19 7.00 -24.12
CA PHE A 9 -16.83 6.96 -24.67
C PHE A 9 -16.40 8.22 -25.44
N ASN A 10 -17.24 9.26 -25.46
CA ASN A 10 -16.89 10.57 -25.99
C ASN A 10 -16.49 11.58 -24.90
N PHE A 11 -16.54 11.21 -23.61
CA PHE A 11 -16.24 12.11 -22.49
C PHE A 11 -14.92 12.88 -22.64
N TRP A 12 -13.83 12.21 -23.02
CA TRP A 12 -12.50 12.83 -23.20
C TRP A 12 -12.38 13.63 -24.50
N ARG A 13 -12.94 13.10 -25.60
CA ARG A 13 -12.95 13.80 -26.90
C ARG A 13 -13.69 15.13 -26.83
N ASN A 14 -14.81 15.19 -26.11
CA ASN A 14 -15.57 16.41 -25.90
C ASN A 14 -14.84 17.46 -25.04
N ARG A 15 -13.71 17.10 -24.44
CA ARG A 15 -12.86 17.95 -23.60
C ARG A 15 -11.47 18.17 -24.19
N SER A 16 -11.28 17.83 -25.47
CA SER A 16 -10.00 17.94 -26.16
C SER A 16 -8.85 17.19 -25.48
N VAL A 17 -9.16 16.13 -24.72
CA VAL A 17 -8.16 15.25 -24.10
C VAL A 17 -7.93 14.05 -25.01
N PHE A 18 -6.66 13.81 -25.37
CA PHE A 18 -6.28 12.62 -26.13
C PHE A 18 -6.71 11.36 -25.37
N CYS A 19 -7.31 10.38 -26.06
CA CYS A 19 -7.73 9.12 -25.46
C CYS A 19 -7.61 8.00 -26.52
N PRO A 20 -6.91 6.90 -26.22
CA PRO A 20 -6.89 5.74 -27.09
C PRO A 20 -8.30 5.16 -27.21
N ILE A 21 -8.61 4.63 -28.39
CA ILE A 21 -9.96 4.16 -28.73
C ILE A 21 -10.40 3.06 -27.75
N PRO A 22 -11.47 3.28 -26.96
CA PRO A 22 -11.98 2.27 -26.04
C PRO A 22 -12.81 1.20 -26.76
N VAL A 23 -12.77 -0.03 -26.24
CA VAL A 23 -13.54 -1.19 -26.73
C VAL A 23 -14.80 -1.36 -25.87
N ILE A 24 -15.96 -1.57 -26.48
CA ILE A 24 -17.21 -1.79 -25.73
C ILE A 24 -17.30 -3.26 -25.29
N PRO A 25 -17.70 -3.56 -24.03
CA PRO A 25 -18.02 -2.63 -22.93
C PRO A 25 -16.84 -2.35 -21.97
N ILE A 26 -15.66 -2.90 -22.25
CA ILE A 26 -14.53 -3.01 -21.32
C ILE A 26 -13.69 -1.72 -21.21
N GLY A 27 -13.84 -0.78 -22.13
CA GLY A 27 -12.98 0.39 -22.23
C GLY A 27 -11.62 0.01 -22.82
N ASN A 28 -10.53 0.51 -22.24
CA ASN A 28 -9.16 0.21 -22.67
C ASN A 28 -8.56 -1.02 -21.93
N MET A 29 -9.34 -1.68 -21.08
CA MET A 29 -8.85 -2.68 -20.11
C MET A 29 -8.81 -4.12 -20.62
N THR A 30 -9.00 -4.35 -21.93
CA THR A 30 -9.08 -5.70 -22.51
C THR A 30 -7.88 -6.60 -22.14
N PRO A 31 -6.61 -6.14 -22.25
CA PRO A 31 -5.47 -6.97 -21.86
C PRO A 31 -5.48 -7.36 -20.38
N VAL A 32 -5.94 -6.46 -19.51
CA VAL A 32 -5.99 -6.68 -18.05
C VAL A 32 -7.12 -7.65 -17.69
N ILE A 33 -8.31 -7.47 -18.25
CA ILE A 33 -9.46 -8.33 -17.95
C ILE A 33 -9.27 -9.76 -18.48
N THR A 34 -8.62 -9.89 -19.64
CA THR A 34 -8.31 -11.21 -20.23
C THR A 34 -7.12 -11.91 -19.58
N GLY A 35 -6.48 -11.28 -18.58
CA GLY A 35 -5.31 -11.83 -17.88
C GLY A 35 -4.03 -11.85 -18.72
N LYS A 36 -4.01 -11.21 -19.90
CA LYS A 36 -2.84 -11.12 -20.76
C LYS A 36 -1.78 -10.16 -20.23
N MET A 37 -2.17 -9.23 -19.36
CA MET A 37 -1.28 -8.19 -18.85
C MET A 37 -1.70 -7.76 -17.43
N GLN A 38 -0.74 -7.48 -16.56
CA GLN A 38 -1.00 -6.91 -15.24
C GLN A 38 -1.31 -5.41 -15.34
N ILE A 39 -2.11 -4.88 -14.42
CA ILE A 39 -2.55 -3.47 -14.50
C ILE A 39 -1.40 -2.46 -14.41
N GLY A 40 -0.35 -2.76 -13.63
CA GLY A 40 0.83 -1.92 -13.53
C GLY A 40 1.57 -1.82 -14.87
N ILE A 41 1.81 -2.97 -15.52
CA ILE A 41 2.44 -3.04 -16.85
C ILE A 41 1.57 -2.34 -17.90
N PHE A 42 0.26 -2.53 -17.86
CA PHE A 42 -0.65 -1.83 -18.75
C PHE A 42 -0.55 -0.30 -18.65
N LEU A 43 -0.50 0.24 -17.43
CA LEU A 43 -0.35 1.68 -17.24
C LEU A 43 1.06 2.19 -17.55
N HIS A 44 2.09 1.38 -17.28
CA HIS A 44 3.45 1.64 -17.72
C HIS A 44 3.51 1.77 -19.26
N ASP A 45 2.99 0.79 -20.00
CA ASP A 45 3.02 0.79 -21.47
C ASP A 45 2.19 1.93 -22.05
N ALA A 46 1.03 2.21 -21.45
CA ALA A 46 0.19 3.34 -21.83
C ALA A 46 0.92 4.68 -21.59
N TYR A 47 1.59 4.82 -20.44
CA TYR A 47 2.42 5.99 -20.18
C TYR A 47 3.55 6.12 -21.21
N MET A 48 4.38 5.10 -21.39
CA MET A 48 5.51 5.15 -22.32
C MET A 48 5.09 5.48 -23.75
N LYS A 49 3.91 5.02 -24.17
CA LYS A 49 3.37 5.29 -25.50
C LYS A 49 2.78 6.69 -25.66
N TYR A 50 2.27 7.29 -24.59
CA TYR A 50 1.50 8.54 -24.65
C TYR A 50 2.09 9.67 -23.79
N LYS A 51 3.30 9.51 -23.26
CA LYS A 51 3.95 10.46 -22.34
C LYS A 51 4.21 11.83 -22.95
N ASP A 52 4.27 11.93 -24.27
CA ASP A 52 4.36 13.22 -24.99
C ASP A 52 3.08 14.06 -24.81
N HIS A 53 1.97 13.42 -24.43
CA HIS A 53 0.81 14.11 -23.90
C HIS A 53 0.99 14.33 -22.39
N GLN A 54 0.93 15.59 -21.93
CA GLN A 54 0.98 15.95 -20.50
C GLN A 54 -0.06 15.18 -19.65
N ALA A 55 -1.23 14.91 -20.24
CA ALA A 55 -2.25 14.03 -19.71
C ALA A 55 -3.03 13.34 -20.84
N PHE A 56 -3.54 12.15 -20.57
CA PHE A 56 -4.39 11.42 -21.51
C PHE A 56 -5.55 10.70 -20.81
N GLY A 57 -6.65 10.55 -21.51
CA GLY A 57 -7.83 9.85 -21.04
C GLY A 57 -7.68 8.33 -21.20
N LEU A 58 -8.28 7.58 -20.29
CA LEU A 58 -8.54 6.14 -20.41
C LEU A 58 -9.96 5.84 -19.94
N TYR A 59 -10.45 4.66 -20.31
CA TYR A 59 -11.71 4.09 -19.82
C TYR A 59 -11.46 2.76 -19.13
N MET A 60 -11.90 2.64 -17.88
CA MET A 60 -12.07 1.35 -17.22
C MET A 60 -13.57 1.03 -17.21
N PHE A 61 -13.97 0.04 -17.99
CA PHE A 61 -15.38 -0.14 -18.37
C PHE A 61 -15.98 1.17 -18.89
N LEU A 62 -17.02 1.69 -18.24
CA LEU A 62 -17.74 2.90 -18.61
C LEU A 62 -17.23 4.15 -17.89
N LYS A 63 -16.25 4.00 -16.98
CA LYS A 63 -15.76 5.10 -16.14
C LYS A 63 -14.53 5.75 -16.79
N PRO A 64 -14.56 7.06 -17.06
CA PRO A 64 -13.40 7.79 -17.57
C PRO A 64 -12.38 8.04 -16.45
N PHE A 65 -11.10 7.86 -16.77
CA PHE A 65 -9.95 8.20 -15.94
C PHE A 65 -9.02 9.12 -16.70
N LEU A 66 -8.50 10.16 -16.03
CA LEU A 66 -7.42 10.97 -16.54
C LEU A 66 -6.10 10.39 -16.02
N VAL A 67 -5.21 10.00 -16.91
CA VAL A 67 -3.84 9.66 -16.55
C VAL A 67 -3.01 10.93 -16.61
N ILE A 68 -2.36 11.28 -15.51
CA ILE A 68 -1.42 12.40 -15.45
C ILE A 68 -0.02 11.87 -15.12
N ALA A 69 0.97 12.37 -15.84
CA ALA A 69 2.36 12.01 -15.63
C ALA A 69 3.30 13.23 -15.63
N ASP A 70 2.82 14.40 -16.06
CA ASP A 70 3.53 15.67 -15.92
C ASP A 70 3.80 16.01 -14.44
N PRO A 71 5.05 16.28 -14.03
CA PRO A 71 5.40 16.55 -12.63
C PRO A 71 4.63 17.73 -12.02
N ASP A 72 4.30 18.77 -12.79
CA ASP A 72 3.53 19.91 -12.30
C ASP A 72 2.06 19.56 -12.09
N LEU A 73 1.45 18.76 -12.96
CA LEU A 73 0.11 18.19 -12.73
C LEU A 73 0.10 17.26 -11.51
N ILE A 74 1.10 16.39 -11.38
CA ILE A 74 1.24 15.49 -10.23
C ILE A 74 1.34 16.31 -8.95
N ARG A 75 2.21 17.33 -8.92
CA ARG A 75 2.37 18.24 -7.77
C ARG A 75 1.07 18.97 -7.47
N THR A 76 0.34 19.41 -8.48
CA THR A 76 -0.96 20.07 -8.32
C THR A 76 -1.97 19.15 -7.65
N VAL A 77 -2.12 17.92 -8.15
CA VAL A 77 -3.09 16.94 -7.63
C VAL A 77 -2.71 16.40 -6.26
N LEU A 78 -1.42 16.15 -6.01
CA LEU A 78 -0.98 15.53 -4.75
C LEU A 78 -0.70 16.53 -3.63
N THR A 79 -0.37 17.78 -3.94
CA THR A 79 0.07 18.77 -2.94
C THR A 79 -0.63 20.12 -3.04
N LYS A 80 -0.52 20.86 -4.15
CA LYS A 80 -0.97 22.27 -4.22
C LYS A 80 -2.49 22.41 -4.04
N ASP A 81 -3.26 21.60 -4.76
CA ASP A 81 -4.73 21.60 -4.73
C ASP A 81 -5.30 20.39 -4.01
N PHE A 82 -4.60 19.90 -2.98
CA PHE A 82 -4.95 18.66 -2.29
C PHE A 82 -6.42 18.62 -1.80
N GLU A 83 -7.01 19.74 -1.38
CA GLU A 83 -8.43 19.76 -0.96
C GLU A 83 -9.40 19.33 -2.07
N SER A 84 -9.05 19.60 -3.33
CA SER A 84 -9.79 19.21 -4.53
C SER A 84 -9.60 17.74 -4.90
N PHE A 85 -8.56 17.09 -4.36
CA PHE A 85 -8.11 15.75 -4.71
C PHE A 85 -7.78 14.90 -3.47
N GLN A 86 -8.39 15.19 -2.32
CA GLN A 86 -8.08 14.49 -1.06
C GLN A 86 -8.55 13.04 -1.07
N ASP A 87 -9.55 12.73 -1.90
CA ASP A 87 -10.20 11.43 -1.98
C ASP A 87 -9.54 10.54 -3.02
N ARG A 88 -9.50 9.23 -2.74
CA ARG A 88 -8.95 8.21 -3.65
C ARG A 88 -9.96 7.75 -4.69
N GLY A 89 -11.27 7.96 -4.46
CA GLY A 89 -12.32 7.43 -5.32
C GLY A 89 -12.52 5.92 -5.19
N LEU A 90 -12.04 5.33 -4.08
CA LEU A 90 -12.26 3.94 -3.68
C LEU A 90 -13.26 3.96 -2.53
N HIS A 91 -14.54 3.77 -2.82
CA HIS A 91 -15.57 3.67 -1.79
C HIS A 91 -16.27 2.32 -1.91
N PHE A 92 -16.27 1.57 -0.82
CA PHE A 92 -16.95 0.28 -0.71
C PHE A 92 -17.95 0.35 0.43
N ASN A 93 -19.09 -0.31 0.26
CA ASN A 93 -20.18 -0.27 1.22
C ASN A 93 -19.81 -0.90 2.57
N GLU A 94 -19.58 -0.05 3.58
CA GLU A 94 -19.19 -0.46 4.94
C GLU A 94 -20.31 -1.13 5.75
N LYS A 95 -21.55 -1.11 5.25
CA LYS A 95 -22.66 -1.89 5.81
C LYS A 95 -22.59 -3.35 5.37
N LEU A 96 -22.05 -3.60 4.18
CA LEU A 96 -21.84 -4.95 3.65
C LEU A 96 -20.64 -5.62 4.30
N ASN A 97 -19.58 -4.86 4.57
CA ASN A 97 -18.39 -5.36 5.25
C ASN A 97 -17.79 -4.27 6.17
N PRO A 98 -17.74 -4.49 7.50
CA PRO A 98 -17.19 -3.52 8.43
C PRO A 98 -15.71 -3.20 8.16
N LEU A 99 -14.96 -4.13 7.56
CA LEU A 99 -13.54 -3.94 7.26
C LEU A 99 -13.28 -2.83 6.22
N TYR A 100 -14.29 -2.42 5.45
CA TYR A 100 -14.14 -1.34 4.48
C TYR A 100 -14.13 0.05 5.13
N ASP A 101 -14.49 0.17 6.40
CA ASP A 101 -14.48 1.43 7.15
C ASP A 101 -13.06 1.80 7.63
N ASN A 102 -12.09 1.80 6.71
CA ASN A 102 -10.68 2.00 7.00
C ASN A 102 -10.10 3.20 6.24
N LEU A 103 -8.98 3.73 6.75
CA LEU A 103 -8.31 4.94 6.23
C LEU A 103 -8.03 4.92 4.73
N PHE A 104 -7.88 3.75 4.11
CA PHE A 104 -7.57 3.65 2.69
C PHE A 104 -8.81 3.86 1.82
N PHE A 105 -9.99 3.47 2.29
CA PHE A 105 -11.28 3.59 1.57
C PHE A 105 -12.18 4.73 2.08
N MET A 106 -11.83 5.38 3.19
CA MET A 106 -12.53 6.57 3.66
C MET A 106 -12.30 7.78 2.76
N ASN A 107 -13.30 8.68 2.72
CA ASN A 107 -13.27 9.93 1.96
C ASN A 107 -13.65 11.13 2.86
N GLY A 108 -13.29 12.33 2.39
CA GLY A 108 -13.66 13.63 2.94
C GLY A 108 -13.31 13.81 4.42
N ASN A 109 -14.21 14.46 5.15
CA ASN A 109 -14.01 14.76 6.57
C ASN A 109 -13.86 13.51 7.45
N ARG A 110 -14.48 12.37 7.08
CA ARG A 110 -14.30 11.10 7.80
C ARG A 110 -12.84 10.65 7.71
N TRP A 111 -12.28 10.65 6.50
CA TRP A 111 -10.87 10.36 6.29
C TRP A 111 -9.96 11.34 7.04
N LYS A 112 -10.19 12.64 6.92
CA LYS A 112 -9.38 13.68 7.58
C LYS A 112 -9.37 13.50 9.10
N ASN A 113 -10.56 13.28 9.68
CA ASN A 113 -10.71 13.05 11.12
C ASN A 113 -10.01 11.76 11.54
N MET A 114 -10.29 10.63 10.88
CA MET A 114 -9.66 9.34 11.19
C MET A 114 -8.13 9.43 11.05
N ARG A 115 -7.62 10.11 10.02
CA ARG A 115 -6.18 10.29 9.80
C ARG A 115 -5.56 11.03 10.96
N LYS A 116 -6.19 12.13 11.41
CA LYS A 116 -5.75 12.87 12.61
C LYS A 116 -5.71 11.99 13.85
N LYS A 117 -6.70 11.10 14.05
CA LYS A 117 -6.72 10.20 15.22
C LYS A 117 -5.61 9.14 15.17
N MET A 118 -5.26 8.66 13.98
CA MET A 118 -4.29 7.57 13.79
C MET A 118 -2.83 8.05 13.73
N THR A 119 -2.57 9.30 13.34
CA THR A 119 -1.22 9.86 13.24
C THR A 119 -0.34 9.65 14.50
N PRO A 120 -0.82 9.82 15.74
CA PRO A 120 0.00 9.64 16.94
C PRO A 120 0.56 8.23 17.14
N ILE A 121 -0.01 7.21 16.48
CA ILE A 121 0.47 5.82 16.56
C ILE A 121 1.80 5.66 15.81
N PHE A 122 2.07 6.48 14.79
CA PHE A 122 3.22 6.35 13.89
C PHE A 122 4.38 7.30 14.24
N THR A 123 4.49 7.73 15.50
CA THR A 123 5.65 8.52 15.91
C THR A 123 6.91 7.65 15.92
N PRO A 124 8.11 8.22 15.66
CA PRO A 124 9.36 7.45 15.68
C PRO A 124 9.57 6.66 16.97
N TYR A 125 9.13 7.20 18.10
CA TYR A 125 9.20 6.52 19.39
C TYR A 125 8.33 5.25 19.44
N LYS A 126 7.06 5.33 19.01
CA LYS A 126 6.14 4.18 19.02
C LYS A 126 6.56 3.12 17.98
N ILE A 127 7.08 3.54 16.83
CA ILE A 127 7.69 2.62 15.86
C ILE A 127 8.90 1.92 16.48
N ASN A 128 9.77 2.65 17.17
CA ASN A 128 10.92 2.07 17.85
C ASN A 128 10.54 1.11 18.99
N GLN A 129 9.41 1.31 19.67
CA GLN A 129 8.91 0.34 20.66
C GLN A 129 8.56 -1.02 20.04
N MET A 130 8.10 -1.02 18.78
CA MET A 130 7.78 -2.24 18.05
C MET A 130 9.02 -2.91 17.43
N PHE A 131 10.19 -2.25 17.45
CA PHE A 131 11.43 -2.78 16.86
C PHE A 131 11.81 -4.14 17.43
N ALA A 132 11.67 -4.34 18.75
CA ALA A 132 12.00 -5.60 19.40
C ALA A 132 11.18 -6.78 18.82
N ILE A 133 9.91 -6.55 18.49
CA ILE A 133 9.03 -7.57 17.89
C ILE A 133 9.52 -7.91 16.47
N VAL A 134 9.88 -6.90 15.68
CA VAL A 134 10.42 -7.10 14.32
C VAL A 134 11.74 -7.89 14.37
N LYS A 135 12.63 -7.51 15.30
CA LYS A 135 13.92 -8.18 15.52
C LYS A 135 13.72 -9.65 15.91
N GLU A 136 12.82 -9.95 16.85
CA GLU A 136 12.50 -11.32 17.27
C GLU A 136 12.03 -12.18 16.08
N CYS A 137 11.11 -11.66 15.25
CA CYS A 137 10.68 -12.34 14.03
C CYS A 137 11.84 -12.53 13.04
N GLY A 138 12.76 -11.57 12.93
CA GLY A 138 13.92 -11.64 12.05
C GLY A 138 14.95 -12.69 12.49
N GLU A 139 15.14 -12.83 13.81
CA GLU A 139 15.98 -13.89 14.38
C GLU A 139 15.37 -15.28 14.14
N GLU A 140 14.05 -15.43 14.27
CA GLU A 140 13.35 -16.69 13.94
C GLU A 140 13.44 -17.03 12.45
N LEU A 141 13.32 -16.04 11.56
CA LEU A 141 13.55 -16.22 10.12
C LEU A 141 14.99 -16.69 9.86
N THR A 142 15.98 -16.05 10.49
CA THR A 142 17.40 -16.39 10.32
C THR A 142 17.68 -17.83 10.75
N LYS A 143 17.20 -18.25 11.93
CA LYS A 143 17.32 -19.64 12.42
C LYS A 143 16.69 -20.65 11.45
N PHE A 144 15.51 -20.32 10.89
CA PHE A 144 14.84 -21.17 9.92
C PHE A 144 15.67 -21.30 8.63
N LEU A 145 16.15 -20.17 8.09
CA LEU A 145 16.95 -20.14 6.86
C LEU A 145 18.31 -20.82 7.02
N GLU A 146 18.97 -20.71 8.19
CA GLU A 146 20.20 -21.46 8.48
C GLU A 146 19.99 -22.97 8.38
N THR A 147 18.86 -23.46 8.88
CA THR A 147 18.52 -24.89 8.81
C THR A 147 18.39 -25.34 7.35
N LYS A 148 17.74 -24.52 6.50
CA LYS A 148 17.61 -24.77 5.06
C LYS A 148 18.93 -24.68 4.32
N ALA A 149 19.77 -23.69 4.66
CA ALA A 149 21.09 -23.51 4.08
C ALA A 149 22.03 -24.70 4.38
N LYS A 150 22.01 -25.22 5.61
CA LYS A 150 22.77 -26.43 6.00
C LYS A 150 22.39 -27.65 5.16
N MET A 151 21.11 -27.76 4.79
CA MET A 151 20.59 -28.82 3.93
C MET A 151 20.75 -28.53 2.43
N ARG A 152 21.25 -27.34 2.06
CA ARG A 152 21.33 -26.83 0.68
C ARG A 152 19.99 -26.90 -0.07
N GLU A 153 18.90 -26.67 0.66
CA GLU A 153 17.56 -26.65 0.08
C GLU A 153 17.29 -25.32 -0.64
N SER A 154 16.60 -25.40 -1.77
CA SER A 154 16.06 -24.21 -2.44
C SER A 154 14.90 -23.63 -1.62
N VAL A 155 14.89 -22.31 -1.43
CA VAL A 155 13.83 -21.60 -0.70
C VAL A 155 13.07 -20.69 -1.66
N GLU A 156 11.75 -20.80 -1.65
CA GLU A 156 10.89 -19.85 -2.37
C GLU A 156 10.76 -18.57 -1.52
N MET A 157 11.51 -17.53 -1.90
CA MET A 157 11.67 -16.33 -1.09
C MET A 157 10.39 -15.51 -0.96
N LYS A 158 9.49 -15.54 -1.94
CA LYS A 158 8.23 -14.79 -1.87
C LYS A 158 7.33 -15.34 -0.77
N ASP A 159 7.16 -16.65 -0.71
CA ASP A 159 6.38 -17.33 0.32
C ASP A 159 7.08 -17.24 1.69
N MET A 160 8.42 -17.25 1.73
CA MET A 160 9.16 -17.04 2.98
C MET A 160 8.95 -15.63 3.56
N PHE A 161 9.10 -14.58 2.76
CA PHE A 161 8.87 -13.22 3.23
C PHE A 161 7.39 -12.92 3.47
N ALA A 162 6.48 -13.58 2.75
CA ALA A 162 5.06 -13.57 3.09
C ALA A 162 4.81 -14.12 4.51
N ARG A 163 5.42 -15.25 4.88
CA ARG A 163 5.32 -15.80 6.25
C ARG A 163 5.89 -14.85 7.29
N TYR A 164 7.10 -14.35 7.05
CA TYR A 164 7.79 -13.44 7.96
C TYR A 164 6.98 -12.16 8.22
N THR A 165 6.48 -11.53 7.16
CA THR A 165 5.69 -10.30 7.28
C THR A 165 4.33 -10.53 7.94
N ILE A 166 3.72 -11.72 7.76
CA ILE A 166 2.55 -12.12 8.56
C ILE A 166 2.94 -12.20 10.04
N ASP A 167 4.03 -12.88 10.39
CA ASP A 167 4.45 -13.01 11.78
C ASP A 167 4.73 -11.66 12.44
N VAL A 168 5.38 -10.74 11.71
CA VAL A 168 5.61 -9.36 12.15
C VAL A 168 4.28 -8.63 12.36
N ILE A 169 3.39 -8.62 11.36
CA ILE A 169 2.16 -7.82 11.46
C ILE A 169 1.15 -8.42 12.44
N MET A 170 1.08 -9.75 12.58
CA MET A 170 0.26 -10.40 13.59
C MET A 170 0.77 -10.12 15.00
N SER A 171 2.09 -10.15 15.20
CA SER A 171 2.70 -9.87 16.51
C SER A 171 2.60 -8.40 16.90
N THR A 172 2.69 -7.48 15.94
CA THR A 172 2.62 -6.03 16.19
C THR A 172 1.18 -5.51 16.20
N ALA A 173 0.35 -5.84 15.20
CA ALA A 173 -0.99 -5.28 15.04
C ALA A 173 -2.07 -6.01 15.85
N PHE A 174 -1.88 -7.30 16.12
CA PHE A 174 -2.84 -8.12 16.89
C PHE A 174 -2.24 -8.68 18.17
N GLY A 175 -0.92 -8.55 18.39
CA GLY A 175 -0.29 -9.10 19.57
C GLY A 175 -0.23 -10.62 19.62
N ILE A 176 -0.35 -11.29 18.47
CA ILE A 176 -0.46 -12.74 18.34
C ILE A 176 0.78 -13.28 17.64
N GLN A 177 1.41 -14.28 18.24
CA GLN A 177 2.45 -15.07 17.58
C GLN A 177 1.80 -16.06 16.62
N SER A 178 1.79 -15.75 15.32
CA SER A 178 1.17 -16.61 14.31
C SER A 178 2.04 -17.81 13.92
N ASN A 179 3.36 -17.75 14.11
CA ASN A 179 4.31 -18.82 13.78
C ASN A 179 4.27 -19.29 12.30
N CYS A 180 3.91 -18.43 11.36
CA CYS A 180 3.83 -18.74 9.92
C CYS A 180 5.17 -19.16 9.32
N ILE A 181 6.30 -18.67 9.84
CA ILE A 181 7.64 -19.10 9.39
C ILE A 181 7.79 -20.61 9.57
N LYS A 182 7.37 -21.13 10.75
CA LYS A 182 7.48 -22.56 11.13
C LYS A 182 6.31 -23.39 10.60
N GLU A 183 5.11 -22.81 10.55
CA GLU A 183 3.85 -23.48 10.22
C GLU A 183 3.21 -22.88 8.95
N PRO A 184 3.65 -23.31 7.76
CA PRO A 184 3.36 -22.63 6.48
C PRO A 184 1.91 -22.69 5.97
N ASN A 185 1.06 -23.43 6.67
CA ASN A 185 -0.34 -23.67 6.29
C ASN A 185 -1.27 -23.40 7.48
N ASN A 186 -0.85 -22.58 8.43
CA ASN A 186 -1.73 -22.14 9.50
C ASN A 186 -2.84 -21.22 8.96
N GLU A 187 -3.85 -20.98 9.79
CA GLU A 187 -5.02 -20.19 9.39
C GLU A 187 -4.65 -18.77 8.98
N TYR A 188 -3.67 -18.14 9.65
CA TYR A 188 -3.21 -16.77 9.35
C TYR A 188 -2.68 -16.64 7.92
N GLN A 189 -1.83 -17.59 7.49
CA GLN A 189 -1.29 -17.58 6.14
C GLN A 189 -2.34 -17.91 5.09
N ILE A 190 -3.28 -18.81 5.39
CA ILE A 190 -4.40 -19.11 4.50
C ILE A 190 -5.25 -17.85 4.29
N GLN A 191 -5.59 -17.13 5.36
CA GLN A 191 -6.39 -15.90 5.25
C GLN A 191 -5.62 -14.78 4.54
N GLY A 192 -4.32 -14.63 4.79
CA GLY A 192 -3.45 -13.72 4.04
C GLY A 192 -3.46 -14.02 2.54
N LYS A 193 -3.29 -15.28 2.14
CA LYS A 193 -3.36 -15.72 0.74
C LYS A 193 -4.75 -15.48 0.11
N ASN A 194 -5.83 -15.67 0.87
CA ASN A 194 -7.18 -15.43 0.38
C ASN A 194 -7.46 -13.96 0.05
N ILE A 195 -6.85 -13.01 0.78
CA ILE A 195 -6.92 -11.59 0.47
C ILE A 195 -6.30 -11.28 -0.90
N LEU A 196 -5.19 -11.94 -1.25
CA LEU A 196 -4.51 -11.74 -2.55
C LEU A 196 -5.27 -12.40 -3.73
N ARG A 197 -6.20 -13.31 -3.45
CA ARG A 197 -7.02 -13.99 -4.46
C ARG A 197 -8.21 -13.17 -4.95
N ILE A 198 -8.38 -11.92 -4.49
CA ILE A 198 -9.40 -11.01 -5.02
C ILE A 198 -9.20 -10.88 -6.53
N LYS A 199 -10.19 -11.32 -7.30
CA LYS A 199 -10.11 -11.25 -8.76
C LYS A 199 -10.05 -9.78 -9.19
N ILE A 200 -9.06 -9.43 -10.01
CA ILE A 200 -8.88 -8.06 -10.52
C ILE A 200 -10.15 -7.49 -11.17
N ILE A 201 -10.93 -8.34 -11.84
CA ILE A 201 -12.22 -7.97 -12.43
C ILE A 201 -13.22 -7.48 -11.37
N ARG A 202 -13.29 -8.14 -10.21
CA ARG A 202 -14.17 -7.78 -9.09
C ARG A 202 -13.78 -6.41 -8.54
N PHE A 203 -12.47 -6.18 -8.36
CA PHE A 203 -11.92 -4.90 -7.92
C PHE A 203 -12.25 -3.75 -8.90
N ILE A 204 -12.00 -3.94 -10.20
CA ILE A 204 -12.29 -2.91 -11.21
C ILE A 204 -13.80 -2.63 -11.31
N LEU A 205 -14.66 -3.66 -11.24
CA LEU A 205 -16.12 -3.49 -11.24
C LEU A 205 -16.59 -2.70 -10.03
N SER A 206 -16.06 -2.96 -8.83
CA SER A 206 -16.37 -2.17 -7.64
C SER A 206 -16.01 -0.70 -7.78
N ILE A 207 -14.95 -0.35 -8.50
CA ILE A 207 -14.56 1.05 -8.74
C ILE A 207 -15.38 1.69 -9.87
N SER A 208 -15.71 0.91 -10.90
CA SER A 208 -16.31 1.41 -12.14
C SER A 208 -17.83 1.52 -12.07
N ILE A 209 -18.47 0.58 -11.37
CA ILE A 209 -19.93 0.48 -11.21
C ILE A 209 -20.35 0.21 -9.75
N PRO A 210 -19.88 1.00 -8.76
CA PRO A 210 -20.12 0.74 -7.34
C PRO A 210 -21.61 0.58 -6.98
N LYS A 211 -22.48 1.43 -7.54
CA LYS A 211 -23.93 1.37 -7.31
C LYS A 211 -24.57 0.02 -7.68
N ILE A 212 -24.07 -0.62 -8.74
CA ILE A 212 -24.55 -1.95 -9.16
C ILE A 212 -24.05 -3.01 -8.19
N MET A 213 -22.77 -2.95 -7.82
CA MET A 213 -22.18 -3.88 -6.85
C MET A 213 -22.89 -3.80 -5.48
N ASP A 214 -23.22 -2.59 -5.04
CA ASP A 214 -23.95 -2.34 -3.80
C ASP A 214 -25.40 -2.84 -3.88
N PHE A 215 -26.09 -2.60 -5.00
CA PHE A 215 -27.46 -3.08 -5.22
C PHE A 215 -27.55 -4.61 -5.11
N PHE A 216 -26.60 -5.33 -5.70
CA PHE A 216 -26.53 -6.79 -5.60
C PHE A 216 -25.81 -7.28 -4.34
N SER A 217 -25.38 -6.39 -3.45
CA SER A 217 -24.65 -6.73 -2.22
C SER A 217 -23.44 -7.64 -2.47
N ILE A 218 -22.71 -7.40 -3.56
CA ILE A 218 -21.52 -8.17 -3.92
C ILE A 218 -20.31 -7.58 -3.18
N PRO A 219 -19.73 -8.26 -2.17
CA PRO A 219 -18.61 -7.70 -1.43
C PRO A 219 -17.34 -7.69 -2.29
N LEU A 220 -16.30 -6.96 -1.92
CA LEU A 220 -14.98 -7.09 -2.54
C LEU A 220 -14.25 -8.35 -2.04
N THR A 221 -14.26 -8.55 -0.72
CA THR A 221 -13.64 -9.69 -0.02
C THR A 221 -14.68 -10.70 0.42
N ASP A 222 -14.24 -11.93 0.65
CA ASP A 222 -15.12 -13.01 1.09
C ASP A 222 -15.44 -12.88 2.58
N ARG A 223 -16.63 -13.35 2.99
CA ARG A 223 -17.12 -13.19 4.38
C ARG A 223 -16.25 -13.90 5.40
N SER A 224 -15.55 -14.97 5.03
CA SER A 224 -14.61 -15.68 5.90
C SER A 224 -13.47 -14.78 6.39
N ILE A 225 -12.93 -13.92 5.51
CA ILE A 225 -11.91 -12.93 5.85
C ILE A 225 -12.47 -11.97 6.90
N THR A 226 -13.67 -11.42 6.65
CA THR A 226 -14.33 -10.52 7.60
C THR A 226 -14.53 -11.16 8.97
N SER A 227 -15.10 -12.36 9.02
CA SER A 227 -15.35 -13.06 10.28
C SER A 227 -14.06 -13.37 11.01
N PHE A 228 -13.02 -13.83 10.31
CA PHE A 228 -11.72 -14.14 10.91
C PHE A 228 -11.09 -12.92 11.60
N TYR A 229 -10.91 -11.82 10.86
CA TYR A 229 -10.27 -10.61 11.40
C TYR A 229 -11.11 -9.87 12.44
N THR A 230 -12.44 -9.93 12.32
CA THR A 230 -13.34 -9.38 13.35
C THR A 230 -13.21 -10.18 14.65
N ASN A 231 -13.31 -11.52 14.55
CA ASN A 231 -13.28 -12.40 15.72
C ASN A 231 -11.94 -12.37 16.45
N ILE A 232 -10.83 -12.41 15.71
CA ILE A 232 -9.50 -12.41 16.32
C ILE A 232 -9.23 -11.10 17.06
N PHE A 233 -9.58 -9.97 16.46
CA PHE A 233 -9.39 -8.66 17.09
C PHE A 233 -10.25 -8.54 18.35
N GLN A 234 -11.54 -8.86 18.24
CA GLN A 234 -12.47 -8.78 19.36
C GLN A 234 -12.02 -9.68 20.53
N LYS A 235 -11.69 -10.95 20.27
CA LYS A 235 -11.18 -11.87 21.30
C LYS A 235 -9.90 -11.36 21.95
N THR A 236 -9.03 -10.72 21.18
CA THR A 236 -7.78 -10.16 21.70
C THR A 236 -8.05 -8.96 22.62
N VAL A 237 -8.94 -8.03 22.23
CA VAL A 237 -9.35 -6.92 23.11
C VAL A 237 -9.93 -7.48 24.41
N GLU A 238 -10.90 -8.38 24.32
CA GLU A 238 -11.58 -8.98 25.48
C GLU A 238 -10.59 -9.68 26.41
N TYR A 239 -9.66 -10.48 25.85
CA TYR A 239 -8.63 -11.17 26.62
C TYR A 239 -7.72 -10.18 27.35
N ARG A 240 -7.21 -9.15 26.66
CA ARG A 240 -6.30 -8.17 27.25
C ARG A 240 -6.95 -7.34 28.34
N GLN A 241 -8.21 -6.93 28.13
CA GLN A 241 -8.97 -6.18 29.13
C GLN A 241 -9.27 -7.04 30.37
N ALA A 242 -9.66 -8.30 30.19
CA ALA A 242 -9.95 -9.22 31.30
C ALA A 242 -8.69 -9.53 32.14
N HIS A 243 -7.53 -9.67 31.50
CA HIS A 243 -6.27 -10.07 32.15
C HIS A 243 -5.31 -8.91 32.42
N LYS A 244 -5.69 -7.67 32.09
CA LYS A 244 -4.86 -6.45 32.22
C LYS A 244 -3.48 -6.58 31.55
N VAL A 245 -3.45 -7.22 30.37
CA VAL A 245 -2.21 -7.42 29.61
C VAL A 245 -1.87 -6.14 28.83
N ILE A 246 -0.73 -5.55 29.15
CA ILE A 246 -0.17 -4.39 28.45
C ILE A 246 1.07 -4.83 27.69
N LYS A 247 1.04 -4.70 26.36
CA LYS A 247 2.18 -4.95 25.47
C LYS A 247 2.36 -3.71 24.62
N LYS A 248 3.57 -3.16 24.51
CA LYS A 248 3.84 -1.92 23.76
C LYS A 248 3.81 -2.17 22.24
N ASP A 249 2.64 -2.53 21.74
CA ASP A 249 2.36 -2.90 20.36
C ASP A 249 1.19 -2.06 19.80
N PHE A 250 0.89 -2.22 18.51
CA PHE A 250 -0.15 -1.43 17.85
C PHE A 250 -1.55 -1.76 18.37
N MET A 251 -1.78 -3.00 18.83
CA MET A 251 -3.03 -3.42 19.45
C MET A 251 -3.32 -2.62 20.74
N ASP A 252 -2.32 -2.42 21.59
CA ASP A 252 -2.45 -1.60 22.81
C ASP A 252 -2.76 -0.14 22.49
N LEU A 253 -2.16 0.42 21.44
CA LEU A 253 -2.45 1.79 20.99
C LEU A 253 -3.90 1.94 20.49
N LEU A 254 -4.44 0.93 19.81
CA LEU A 254 -5.87 0.91 19.44
C LEU A 254 -6.78 0.79 20.67
N ILE A 255 -6.43 -0.04 21.66
CA ILE A 255 -7.18 -0.14 22.92
C ILE A 255 -7.19 1.21 23.66
N GLN A 256 -6.05 1.91 23.74
CA GLN A 256 -5.97 3.25 24.32
C GLN A 256 -6.88 4.25 23.59
N LEU A 257 -6.91 4.24 22.26
CA LEU A 257 -7.83 5.07 21.49
C LEU A 257 -9.31 4.70 21.71
N MET A 258 -9.62 3.44 21.98
CA MET A 258 -10.99 2.99 22.32
C MET A 258 -11.40 3.41 23.74
N GLU A 259 -10.48 3.35 24.70
CA GLU A 259 -10.78 3.60 26.12
C GLU A 259 -10.68 5.08 26.50
N LYS A 260 -9.65 5.77 26.00
CA LYS A 260 -9.27 7.14 26.39
C LYS A 260 -9.53 8.18 25.30
N GLY A 261 -9.60 7.75 24.04
CA GLY A 261 -9.72 8.66 22.87
C GLY A 261 -8.41 9.33 22.46
N HIS A 262 -7.32 9.00 23.14
CA HIS A 262 -5.96 9.43 22.83
C HIS A 262 -4.99 8.29 23.15
N VAL A 263 -3.78 8.38 22.58
CA VAL A 263 -2.65 7.52 22.94
C VAL A 263 -1.84 8.26 24.00
N ASP A 264 -1.34 7.55 25.00
CA ASP A 264 -0.45 8.14 26.00
C ASP A 264 0.88 8.58 25.31
N ASP A 265 1.18 9.88 25.37
CA ASP A 265 2.44 10.50 24.93
C ASP A 265 3.22 11.08 26.13
N ASP A 266 4.56 11.09 26.03
CA ASP A 266 5.48 11.68 27.04
C ASP A 266 5.40 13.21 27.13
N LYS A 267 4.71 13.88 26.20
CA LYS A 267 4.48 15.33 26.23
C LYS A 267 2.99 15.60 26.28
N LYS A 268 2.58 16.40 27.29
CA LYS A 268 1.23 16.94 27.46
C LYS A 268 0.69 17.43 26.11
N THR A 269 -0.08 16.60 25.43
CA THR A 269 -0.97 17.06 24.38
C THR A 269 -2.00 17.92 25.07
N ASP A 270 -2.15 19.15 24.60
CA ASP A 270 -3.25 20.01 25.01
C ASP A 270 -4.54 19.20 24.91
N VAL A 271 -5.19 19.00 26.05
CA VAL A 271 -6.45 18.25 26.24
C VAL A 271 -7.63 18.97 25.55
N THR A 272 -7.36 19.86 24.59
CA THR A 272 -8.36 20.71 23.92
C THR A 272 -8.93 20.08 22.65
N SER A 273 -8.37 18.97 22.15
CA SER A 273 -9.05 18.21 21.08
C SER A 273 -9.80 17.02 21.67
N THR A 274 -11.11 17.16 21.84
CA THR A 274 -12.06 16.08 22.09
C THR A 274 -12.08 15.15 20.88
N ILE A 275 -11.03 14.33 20.71
CA ILE A 275 -11.03 13.27 19.72
C ILE A 275 -11.95 12.18 20.26
N ASN A 276 -13.09 11.96 19.60
CA ASN A 276 -14.02 10.90 19.97
C ASN A 276 -13.28 9.55 20.01
N LYS A 277 -13.55 8.76 21.06
CA LYS A 277 -13.05 7.39 21.24
C LYS A 277 -13.29 6.53 20.01
N PHE A 278 -12.41 5.57 19.77
CA PHE A 278 -12.62 4.56 18.74
C PHE A 278 -13.75 3.63 19.15
N THR A 279 -14.66 3.38 18.22
CA THR A 279 -15.56 2.24 18.33
C THR A 279 -14.79 0.95 18.04
N MET A 280 -15.27 -0.18 18.57
CA MET A 280 -14.73 -1.51 18.23
C MET A 280 -14.70 -1.73 16.71
N LYS A 281 -15.75 -1.29 15.99
CA LYS A 281 -15.82 -1.39 14.53
C LYS A 281 -14.70 -0.61 13.82
N GLU A 282 -14.45 0.64 14.23
CA GLU A 282 -13.37 1.46 13.66
C GLU A 282 -11.99 0.85 13.92
N ALA A 283 -11.78 0.30 15.14
CA ALA A 283 -10.53 -0.34 15.52
C ALA A 283 -10.26 -1.63 14.72
N ILE A 284 -11.29 -2.47 14.53
CA ILE A 284 -11.22 -3.68 13.68
C ILE A 284 -10.91 -3.30 12.23
N ALA A 285 -11.55 -2.27 11.69
CA ALA A 285 -11.32 -1.85 10.31
C ALA A 285 -9.91 -1.29 10.12
N GLN A 286 -9.38 -0.53 11.09
CA GLN A 286 -8.01 -0.03 11.03
C GLN A 286 -7.00 -1.16 11.18
N SER A 287 -7.16 -2.09 12.15
CA SER A 287 -6.23 -3.21 12.33
C SER A 287 -6.14 -4.10 11.09
N PHE A 288 -7.27 -4.35 10.42
CA PHE A 288 -7.30 -5.04 9.14
C PHE A 288 -6.53 -4.30 8.03
N LEU A 289 -6.63 -2.97 7.97
CA LEU A 289 -5.85 -2.18 7.01
C LEU A 289 -4.34 -2.34 7.26
N PHE A 290 -3.90 -2.31 8.51
CA PHE A 290 -2.47 -2.49 8.84
C PHE A 290 -2.00 -3.90 8.55
N PHE A 291 -2.83 -4.92 8.79
CA PHE A 291 -2.56 -6.27 8.31
C PHE A 291 -2.30 -6.29 6.80
N LEU A 292 -3.25 -5.77 6.01
CA LEU A 292 -3.20 -5.76 4.55
C LEU A 292 -1.95 -5.03 4.03
N ALA A 293 -1.67 -3.86 4.59
CA ALA A 293 -0.55 -3.03 4.18
C ALA A 293 0.81 -3.64 4.55
N GLY A 294 0.94 -4.15 5.79
CA GLY A 294 2.22 -4.65 6.32
C GLY A 294 2.64 -6.02 5.81
N PHE A 295 1.67 -6.85 5.42
CA PHE A 295 1.90 -8.19 4.91
C PHE A 295 2.51 -8.18 3.49
N GLU A 296 1.72 -7.83 2.48
CA GLU A 296 2.11 -8.13 1.10
C GLU A 296 3.14 -7.15 0.53
N THR A 297 3.05 -5.86 0.88
CA THR A 297 3.92 -4.83 0.30
C THR A 297 5.37 -5.01 0.74
N SER A 298 5.60 -5.16 2.04
CA SER A 298 6.92 -5.44 2.62
C SER A 298 7.49 -6.76 2.10
N ALA A 299 6.66 -7.79 1.96
CA ALA A 299 7.10 -9.08 1.43
C ALA A 299 7.56 -8.96 -0.02
N ALA A 300 6.80 -8.25 -0.86
CA ALA A 300 7.17 -8.00 -2.25
C ALA A 300 8.48 -7.23 -2.36
N THR A 301 8.65 -6.15 -1.59
CA THR A 301 9.90 -5.36 -1.59
C THR A 301 11.10 -6.21 -1.18
N ALA A 302 11.02 -6.94 -0.06
CA ALA A 302 12.12 -7.79 0.39
C ALA A 302 12.46 -8.91 -0.62
N THR A 303 11.44 -9.50 -1.25
CA THR A 303 11.62 -10.51 -2.29
C THR A 303 12.40 -9.96 -3.48
N PHE A 304 12.01 -8.79 -4.00
CA PHE A 304 12.67 -8.19 -5.15
C PHE A 304 14.06 -7.65 -4.82
N ALA A 305 14.27 -7.10 -3.62
CA ALA A 305 15.60 -6.69 -3.16
C ALA A 305 16.56 -7.88 -3.17
N LEU A 306 16.16 -9.01 -2.59
CA LEU A 306 17.00 -10.22 -2.58
C LEU A 306 17.17 -10.85 -3.96
N TYR A 307 16.15 -10.79 -4.81
CA TYR A 307 16.27 -11.20 -6.21
C TYR A 307 17.36 -10.40 -6.93
N GLU A 308 17.39 -9.08 -6.75
CA GLU A 308 18.40 -8.22 -7.36
C GLU A 308 19.78 -8.44 -6.76
N LEU A 309 19.90 -8.55 -5.43
CA LEU A 309 21.19 -8.85 -4.79
C LEU A 309 21.77 -10.19 -5.26
N ALA A 310 20.94 -11.21 -5.44
CA ALA A 310 21.38 -12.50 -5.97
C ALA A 310 21.89 -12.44 -7.43
N HIS A 311 21.43 -11.47 -8.21
CA HIS A 311 21.89 -11.25 -9.59
C HIS A 311 23.05 -10.26 -9.70
N ASN A 312 23.35 -9.50 -8.64
CA ASN A 312 24.40 -8.49 -8.60
C ASN A 312 25.32 -8.72 -7.38
N PRO A 313 26.23 -9.71 -7.44
CA PRO A 313 27.08 -10.09 -6.31
C PRO A 313 27.96 -8.96 -5.77
N ASP A 314 28.39 -8.04 -6.62
CA ASP A 314 29.15 -6.86 -6.24
C ASP A 314 28.36 -5.90 -5.34
N ILE A 315 27.06 -5.72 -5.64
CA ILE A 315 26.14 -4.94 -4.80
C ILE A 315 25.86 -5.69 -3.50
N GLN A 316 25.67 -7.01 -3.57
CA GLN A 316 25.52 -7.85 -2.39
C GLN A 316 26.73 -7.76 -1.45
N ASP A 317 27.95 -7.82 -1.97
CA ASP A 317 29.19 -7.71 -1.19
C ASP A 317 29.32 -6.33 -0.52
N LYS A 318 28.93 -5.25 -1.22
CA LYS A 318 28.87 -3.90 -0.63
C LYS A 318 27.89 -3.84 0.55
N VAL A 319 26.70 -4.43 0.39
CA VAL A 319 25.70 -4.52 1.47
C VAL A 319 26.25 -5.29 2.67
N HIS A 320 26.85 -6.46 2.45
CA HIS A 320 27.45 -7.24 3.53
C HIS A 320 28.55 -6.47 4.26
N LYS A 321 29.45 -5.84 3.50
CA LYS A 321 30.53 -5.03 4.06
C LYS A 321 30.00 -3.88 4.91
N GLU A 322 28.99 -3.14 4.45
CA GLU A 322 28.38 -2.07 5.24
C GLU A 322 27.76 -2.61 6.54
N ILE A 323 27.00 -3.71 6.46
CA ILE A 323 26.37 -4.32 7.64
C ILE A 323 27.44 -4.72 8.66
N ASP A 324 28.52 -5.38 8.23
CA ASP A 324 29.61 -5.81 9.10
C ASP A 324 30.33 -4.62 9.74
N GLU A 325 30.63 -3.58 8.96
CA GLU A 325 31.29 -2.36 9.45
C GLU A 325 30.43 -1.58 10.45
N VAL A 326 29.13 -1.47 10.20
CA VAL A 326 28.19 -0.81 11.13
C VAL A 326 28.09 -1.64 12.40
N LEU A 327 27.83 -2.95 12.32
CA LEU A 327 27.69 -3.79 13.51
C LEU A 327 28.98 -3.86 14.34
N ALA A 328 30.16 -3.84 13.72
CA ALA A 328 31.43 -3.81 14.44
C ALA A 328 31.65 -2.52 15.26
N LYS A 329 31.00 -1.40 14.90
CA LYS A 329 31.05 -0.14 15.65
C LYS A 329 30.15 -0.16 16.89
N HIS A 330 29.16 -1.06 16.95
CA HIS A 330 28.11 -1.07 17.97
C HIS A 330 28.09 -2.39 18.75
N ASN A 331 28.46 -2.33 20.04
CA ASN A 331 28.50 -3.50 20.91
C ASN A 331 27.11 -4.10 21.22
N ASP A 332 26.03 -3.35 21.00
CA ASP A 332 24.65 -3.75 21.28
C ASP A 332 24.00 -4.56 20.12
N GLY A 333 24.77 -4.82 19.06
CA GLY A 333 24.30 -5.52 17.86
C GLY A 333 23.22 -4.73 17.11
N LEU A 334 22.27 -5.44 16.48
CA LEU A 334 21.21 -4.82 15.69
C LEU A 334 20.19 -4.08 16.57
N THR A 335 20.12 -2.76 16.42
CA THR A 335 19.19 -1.83 17.06
C THR A 335 18.54 -0.89 16.04
N SER A 336 17.50 -0.14 16.46
CA SER A 336 16.89 0.91 15.62
C SER A 336 17.90 1.99 15.20
N THR A 337 18.89 2.30 16.05
CA THR A 337 19.93 3.27 15.73
C THR A 337 20.88 2.74 14.67
N THR A 338 21.37 1.50 14.83
CA THR A 338 22.32 0.92 13.88
C THR A 338 21.73 0.77 12.47
N ILE A 339 20.42 0.49 12.34
CA ILE A 339 19.79 0.37 11.02
C ILE A 339 19.80 1.70 10.27
N LYS A 340 19.71 2.84 10.98
CA LYS A 340 19.74 4.17 10.35
C LYS A 340 21.13 4.55 9.83
N GLU A 341 22.17 3.82 10.23
CA GLU A 341 23.54 4.03 9.75
C GLU A 341 23.86 3.17 8.52
N MET A 342 22.94 2.30 8.09
CA MET A 342 23.10 1.43 6.90
C MET A 342 22.58 2.15 5.64
N GLU A 343 23.32 3.18 5.21
CA GLU A 343 22.92 4.06 4.10
C GLU A 343 22.82 3.32 2.76
N TYR A 344 23.73 2.38 2.48
CA TYR A 344 23.73 1.60 1.24
C TYR A 344 22.59 0.58 1.22
N VAL A 345 22.25 -0.04 2.36
CA VAL A 345 21.04 -0.85 2.49
C VAL A 345 19.79 -0.03 2.18
N GLU A 346 19.70 1.21 2.67
CA GLU A 346 18.58 2.11 2.34
C GLU A 346 18.51 2.39 0.83
N LYS A 347 19.65 2.67 0.18
CA LYS A 347 19.71 2.84 -1.29
C LYS A 347 19.25 1.61 -2.06
N VAL A 348 19.59 0.41 -1.61
CA VAL A 348 19.12 -0.86 -2.20
C VAL A 348 17.60 -0.98 -2.08
N ILE A 349 17.02 -0.59 -0.94
CA ILE A 349 15.57 -0.57 -0.73
C ILE A 349 14.91 0.47 -1.65
N ASP A 350 15.46 1.68 -1.74
CA ASP A 350 14.95 2.76 -2.59
C ASP A 350 14.96 2.35 -4.07
N GLU A 351 16.06 1.78 -4.56
CA GLU A 351 16.18 1.27 -5.93
C GLU A 351 15.24 0.10 -6.21
N THR A 352 15.02 -0.76 -5.21
CA THR A 352 14.01 -1.84 -5.30
C THR A 352 12.61 -1.25 -5.43
N LEU A 353 12.25 -0.24 -4.63
CA LEU A 353 10.94 0.42 -4.69
C LEU A 353 10.75 1.23 -5.98
N ARG A 354 11.84 1.78 -6.54
CA ARG A 354 11.82 2.40 -7.87
C ARG A 354 11.49 1.35 -8.94
N LYS A 355 12.26 0.27 -9.02
CA LYS A 355 12.16 -0.74 -10.09
C LYS A 355 10.92 -1.64 -9.96
N TYR A 356 10.48 -1.90 -8.73
CA TYR A 356 9.38 -2.81 -8.37
C TYR A 356 8.38 -2.20 -7.36
N PRO A 357 7.70 -1.09 -7.70
CA PRO A 357 6.76 -0.44 -6.79
C PRO A 357 5.59 -1.37 -6.46
N PRO A 358 5.34 -1.74 -5.19
CA PRO A 358 4.23 -2.62 -4.82
C PRO A 358 2.85 -2.05 -5.22
N LEU A 359 2.73 -0.71 -5.26
CA LEU A 359 1.60 0.00 -5.85
C LEU A 359 2.07 0.69 -7.14
N PRO A 360 1.83 0.09 -8.32
CA PRO A 360 2.36 0.60 -9.59
C PRO A 360 1.60 1.83 -10.11
N MET A 361 0.57 2.29 -9.39
CA MET A 361 -0.17 3.51 -9.69
C MET A 361 -0.72 4.15 -8.41
N LEU A 362 -0.96 5.46 -8.45
CA LEU A 362 -1.78 6.15 -7.48
C LEU A 362 -3.09 6.61 -8.13
N ASN A 363 -4.13 6.72 -7.31
CA ASN A 363 -5.45 7.14 -7.75
C ASN A 363 -5.97 8.30 -6.90
N ARG A 364 -6.70 9.22 -7.54
CA ARG A 364 -7.45 10.32 -6.92
C ARG A 364 -8.81 10.49 -7.59
N ILE A 365 -9.71 11.19 -6.92
CA ILE A 365 -10.96 11.68 -7.51
C ILE A 365 -11.09 13.17 -7.27
N CYS A 366 -11.48 13.90 -8.31
CA CYS A 366 -11.74 15.32 -8.23
C CYS A 366 -13.04 15.55 -7.44
N THR A 367 -13.00 16.32 -6.37
CA THR A 367 -14.14 16.52 -5.44
C THR A 367 -15.00 17.74 -5.80
N LYS A 368 -14.54 18.59 -6.73
CA LYS A 368 -15.19 19.81 -7.22
C LYS A 368 -14.89 20.02 -8.71
N ASP A 369 -15.62 20.91 -9.38
CA ASP A 369 -15.28 21.30 -10.75
C ASP A 369 -14.02 22.18 -10.73
N ILE A 370 -13.02 21.87 -11.56
CA ILE A 370 -11.73 22.58 -11.59
C ILE A 370 -11.08 22.50 -12.97
N THR A 371 -10.28 23.51 -13.32
CA THR A 371 -9.42 23.48 -14.53
C THR A 371 -7.96 23.30 -14.11
N LEU A 372 -7.28 22.30 -14.68
CA LEU A 372 -5.88 21.98 -14.38
C LEU A 372 -4.90 22.94 -15.08
N SER A 373 -4.92 24.20 -14.63
CA SER A 373 -4.27 25.34 -15.30
C SER A 373 -2.75 25.43 -15.15
N SER A 374 -2.11 24.47 -14.45
CA SER A 374 -0.66 24.54 -14.21
C SER A 374 0.14 24.37 -15.49
N THR A 375 -0.27 23.43 -16.33
CA THR A 375 0.41 23.08 -17.59
C THR A 375 -0.57 22.77 -18.72
N THR A 376 -1.89 22.78 -18.47
CA THR A 376 -2.95 22.43 -19.43
C THR A 376 -4.20 23.31 -19.26
N ASP A 377 -5.16 23.24 -20.18
CA ASP A 377 -6.51 23.85 -20.00
C ASP A 377 -7.61 22.80 -19.80
N ILE A 378 -7.25 21.65 -19.22
CA ILE A 378 -8.18 20.53 -19.07
C ILE A 378 -9.18 20.84 -17.96
N HIS A 379 -10.45 21.00 -18.33
CA HIS A 379 -11.55 21.15 -17.38
C HIS A 379 -12.03 19.79 -16.85
N LEU A 380 -11.92 19.60 -15.54
CA LEU A 380 -12.33 18.41 -14.80
C LEU A 380 -13.63 18.66 -14.05
N PRO A 381 -14.73 17.98 -14.44
CA PRO A 381 -15.92 17.91 -13.59
C PRO A 381 -15.64 17.16 -12.30
N LYS A 382 -16.40 17.48 -11.26
CA LYS A 382 -16.50 16.72 -10.02
C LYS A 382 -16.78 15.25 -10.32
N GLY A 383 -16.06 14.38 -9.62
CA GLY A 383 -16.14 12.93 -9.77
C GLY A 383 -15.19 12.34 -10.81
N THR A 384 -14.44 13.19 -11.53
CA THR A 384 -13.42 12.71 -12.48
C THR A 384 -12.32 11.96 -11.73
N SER A 385 -12.05 10.72 -12.15
CA SER A 385 -11.01 9.90 -11.55
C SER A 385 -9.66 10.15 -12.22
N ILE A 386 -8.60 10.15 -11.43
CA ILE A 386 -7.23 10.44 -11.86
C ILE A 386 -6.35 9.24 -11.52
N LEU A 387 -5.43 8.91 -12.42
CA LEU A 387 -4.38 7.91 -12.24
C LEU A 387 -3.02 8.55 -12.45
N ILE A 388 -2.06 8.14 -11.62
CA ILE A 388 -0.65 8.52 -11.75
C ILE A 388 0.14 7.21 -11.96
N PRO A 389 0.77 7.00 -13.13
CA PRO A 389 1.40 5.73 -13.49
C PRO A 389 2.81 5.63 -12.88
N ILE A 390 2.88 5.29 -11.58
CA ILE A 390 4.14 5.22 -10.82
C ILE A 390 5.17 4.30 -11.49
N LEU A 391 4.78 3.10 -11.91
CA LEU A 391 5.71 2.18 -12.59
C LEU A 391 6.23 2.78 -13.92
N GLY A 392 5.38 3.51 -14.63
CA GLY A 392 5.75 4.23 -15.84
C GLY A 392 6.81 5.30 -15.56
N LEU A 393 6.52 6.20 -14.62
CA LEU A 393 7.44 7.27 -14.20
C LEU A 393 8.78 6.73 -13.70
N HIS A 394 8.74 5.71 -12.85
CA HIS A 394 9.94 5.10 -12.29
C HIS A 394 10.80 4.37 -13.33
N ARG A 395 10.24 4.03 -14.51
CA ARG A 395 10.94 3.40 -15.63
C ARG A 395 11.10 4.30 -16.85
N ASP A 396 10.83 5.60 -16.74
CA ASP A 396 11.12 6.52 -17.84
C ASP A 396 12.63 6.77 -17.95
N PRO A 397 13.30 6.41 -19.06
CA PRO A 397 14.72 6.73 -19.26
C PRO A 397 15.03 8.24 -19.27
N SER A 398 14.04 9.10 -19.48
CA SER A 398 14.19 10.56 -19.36
C SER A 398 14.30 11.05 -17.91
N ILE A 399 13.84 10.24 -16.95
CA ILE A 399 13.89 10.52 -15.50
C ILE A 399 15.00 9.68 -14.85
N TYR A 400 15.06 8.40 -15.19
CA TYR A 400 16.04 7.44 -14.68
C TYR A 400 16.78 6.79 -15.86
N PRO A 401 17.96 7.30 -16.26
CA PRO A 401 18.79 6.67 -17.29
C PRO A 401 19.02 5.16 -17.05
N ASP A 402 19.02 4.33 -18.10
CA ASP A 402 19.10 2.86 -17.98
C ASP A 402 18.14 2.28 -16.91
N PRO A 403 16.82 2.58 -17.00
CA PRO A 403 15.86 2.36 -15.91
C PRO A 403 15.68 0.88 -15.51
N ASP A 404 16.10 -0.05 -16.36
CA ASP A 404 16.04 -1.49 -16.11
C ASP A 404 17.29 -2.06 -15.42
N LYS A 405 18.39 -1.30 -15.38
CA LYS A 405 19.57 -1.63 -14.58
C LYS A 405 19.23 -1.41 -13.10
N PHE A 406 19.63 -2.36 -12.24
CA PHE A 406 19.53 -2.18 -10.79
C PHE A 406 20.78 -1.45 -10.31
N ASP A 407 20.62 -0.20 -9.90
CA ASP A 407 21.74 0.68 -9.52
C ASP A 407 21.41 1.51 -8.28
N PRO A 408 21.75 1.02 -7.07
CA PRO A 408 21.53 1.75 -5.81
C PRO A 408 22.26 3.09 -5.74
N ASP A 409 23.37 3.26 -6.46
CA ASP A 409 24.18 4.48 -6.42
C ASP A 409 23.43 5.69 -7.04
N ARG A 410 22.32 5.45 -7.75
CA ARG A 410 21.37 6.49 -8.22
C ARG A 410 20.71 7.31 -7.11
N PHE A 411 20.76 6.84 -5.87
CA PHE A 411 20.18 7.50 -4.70
C PHE A 411 21.25 8.17 -3.82
N ASN A 412 22.40 8.53 -4.39
CA ASN A 412 23.40 9.35 -3.72
C ASN A 412 22.84 10.74 -3.37
N LEU A 413 23.30 11.30 -2.24
CA LEU A 413 22.76 12.54 -1.67
C LEU A 413 22.87 13.76 -2.59
N ASP A 414 23.78 13.72 -3.57
CA ASP A 414 24.02 14.79 -4.54
C ASP A 414 23.09 14.73 -5.77
N GLU A 415 22.27 13.68 -5.90
CA GLU A 415 21.33 13.47 -7.02
C GLU A 415 19.84 13.59 -6.63
N LYS A 416 19.53 14.00 -5.38
CA LYS A 416 18.15 14.12 -4.85
C LYS A 416 17.42 15.41 -5.21
#